data_AF-A0A2E0WR37-F1
#
_entry.id   AF-A0A2E0WR37-F1
#
_cell.length_a   1.000
_cell.length_b   1.000
_cell.length_c   1.000
_cell.angle_alpha   90.00
_cell.angle_beta   90.00
_cell.angle_gamma   90.00
#
_symmetry.space_group_name_H-M   'P 1'
#
loop_
_entity.id
_entity.type
_entity.pdbx_description
1 polymer ?
#
loop_
_entity_poly.entity_id
_entity_poly.type
_entity_poly.pdbx_seq_one_letter_code
_entity_poly.pdbx_strand_id
1 'polypeptide(L)'
;MPAGVGAIGSFNPSAAELSLLPPYCVPRAQRWGNDLAHPEVQRWRSVFGSDYFHMHHYCQGMLLLLRGDRQPLGSREATGEYEAALNNFEYMESRASSGFVLMPELYLKKARVLQRLGRDYEVQRALRHAIELKRDYVPAYAALSDFHLDHGKPEPARQVLQEGLAVVPDAVILQRRLGEMSRLQDQTSESDQTEGTDPAVSAPPPTIPGMDATP
;
A
#
# COMPACT_ATOMS: atom_id res chain seq x y z
N MET A 1 -7.67 42.32 11.37
CA MET A 1 -7.27 41.04 11.98
C MET A 1 -6.30 40.36 11.03
N PRO A 2 -5.03 40.12 11.39
CA PRO A 2 -4.18 39.30 10.54
C PRO A 2 -4.38 37.83 10.89
N ALA A 3 -4.78 37.07 9.88
CA ALA A 3 -4.51 35.65 9.80
C ALA A 3 -2.99 35.45 9.74
N GLY A 4 -2.44 34.59 10.58
CA GLY A 4 -1.00 34.30 10.54
C GLY A 4 -0.43 33.83 11.86
N VAL A 5 -0.76 32.61 12.27
CA VAL A 5 0.17 31.70 12.94
C VAL A 5 -0.22 30.29 12.52
N GLY A 6 0.42 29.78 11.46
CA GLY A 6 0.40 28.35 11.16
C GLY A 6 1.09 27.62 12.30
N ALA A 7 0.31 27.07 13.23
CA ALA A 7 0.82 26.20 14.26
C ALA A 7 1.23 24.88 13.62
N ILE A 8 2.51 24.52 13.76
CA ILE A 8 3.04 23.20 13.47
C ILE A 8 2.21 22.15 14.25
N GLY A 9 1.44 21.34 13.51
CA GLY A 9 1.10 19.95 13.86
C GLY A 9 0.12 19.67 15.00
N SER A 10 -1.04 20.35 15.10
CA SER A 10 -2.12 19.84 15.96
C SER A 10 -2.97 18.81 15.22
N PHE A 11 -3.10 17.60 15.77
CA PHE A 11 -4.03 16.60 15.28
C PHE A 11 -5.47 17.11 15.43
N ASN A 12 -6.07 17.55 14.32
CA ASN A 12 -7.35 18.26 14.29
C ASN A 12 -8.26 17.75 13.15
N PRO A 13 -8.83 16.54 13.27
CA PRO A 13 -9.79 16.00 12.32
C PRO A 13 -11.18 16.62 12.49
N SER A 14 -11.94 16.71 11.40
CA SER A 14 -13.40 16.86 11.49
C SER A 14 -14.04 15.60 12.08
N ALA A 15 -15.30 15.69 12.52
CA ALA A 15 -16.02 14.51 13.03
C ALA A 15 -16.13 13.38 12.00
N ALA A 16 -16.32 13.72 10.72
CA ALA A 16 -16.39 12.75 9.61
C ALA A 16 -15.04 12.14 9.26
N GLU A 17 -13.93 12.86 9.44
CA GLU A 17 -12.60 12.28 9.28
C GLU A 17 -12.25 11.38 10.46
N LEU A 18 -12.60 11.80 11.68
CA LEU A 18 -12.31 11.06 12.89
C LEU A 18 -13.02 9.70 12.91
N SER A 19 -14.23 9.61 12.37
CA SER A 19 -14.98 8.34 12.26
C SER A 19 -14.34 7.33 11.30
N LEU A 20 -13.42 7.77 10.44
CA LEU A 20 -12.67 6.91 9.52
C LEU A 20 -11.30 6.50 10.08
N LEU A 21 -10.92 7.03 11.24
CA LEU A 21 -9.69 6.66 11.93
C LEU A 21 -9.97 5.56 12.96
N PRO A 22 -8.94 4.77 13.32
CA PRO A 22 -9.08 3.78 14.39
C PRO A 22 -9.55 4.42 15.71
N PRO A 23 -10.33 3.69 16.54
CA PRO A 23 -10.91 4.23 17.77
C PRO A 23 -9.89 4.85 18.74
N TYR A 24 -8.66 4.35 18.78
CA TYR A 24 -7.60 4.89 19.62
C TYR A 24 -7.11 6.29 19.23
N CYS A 25 -7.47 6.79 18.05
CA CYS A 25 -7.21 8.17 17.66
C CYS A 25 -8.21 9.16 18.25
N VAL A 26 -9.41 8.69 18.64
CA VAL A 26 -10.47 9.56 19.18
C VAL A 26 -10.01 10.39 20.36
N PRO A 27 -9.42 9.82 21.43
CA PRO A 27 -8.93 10.60 22.56
C PRO A 27 -7.93 11.69 22.17
N ARG A 28 -7.07 11.42 21.19
CA ARG A 28 -6.02 12.37 20.76
C ARG A 28 -6.58 13.64 20.11
N ALA A 29 -7.81 13.58 19.57
CA ALA A 29 -8.50 14.75 19.02
C ALA A 29 -9.23 15.59 20.08
N GLN A 30 -9.27 15.13 21.34
CA GLN A 30 -10.08 15.74 22.39
C GLN A 30 -9.22 16.64 23.29
N ARG A 31 -9.84 17.69 23.85
CA ARG A 31 -9.18 18.59 24.82
C ARG A 31 -8.66 17.84 26.05
N TRP A 32 -9.36 16.79 26.44
CA TRP A 32 -9.00 15.88 27.54
C TRP A 32 -8.06 14.76 27.11
N GLY A 33 -7.60 14.69 25.86
CA GLY A 33 -6.80 13.58 25.34
C GLY A 33 -5.47 13.34 26.05
N ASN A 34 -4.98 14.35 26.79
CA ASN A 34 -3.78 14.31 27.63
C ASN A 34 -4.09 14.10 29.13
N ASP A 35 -5.35 14.07 29.53
CA ASP A 35 -5.75 13.82 30.91
C ASP A 35 -5.54 12.34 31.27
N LEU A 36 -4.54 12.08 32.10
CA LEU A 36 -4.16 10.73 32.51
C LEU A 36 -5.18 10.07 33.44
N ALA A 37 -6.09 10.84 34.03
CA ALA A 37 -7.19 10.33 34.85
C ALA A 37 -8.40 9.92 34.00
N HIS A 38 -8.48 10.34 32.74
CA HIS A 38 -9.62 10.05 31.89
C HIS A 38 -9.68 8.54 31.52
N PRO A 39 -10.81 7.84 31.70
CA PRO A 39 -10.90 6.39 31.49
C PRO A 39 -10.44 5.92 30.11
N GLU A 40 -10.83 6.61 29.03
CA GLU A 40 -10.38 6.28 27.67
C GLU A 40 -8.86 6.47 27.49
N VAL A 41 -8.27 7.48 28.13
CA VAL A 41 -6.81 7.68 28.07
C VAL A 41 -6.10 6.55 28.82
N GLN A 42 -6.59 6.16 29.99
CA GLN A 42 -6.04 5.02 30.74
C GLN A 42 -6.12 3.71 29.95
N ARG A 43 -7.26 3.47 29.30
CA ARG A 43 -7.47 2.31 28.42
C ARG A 43 -6.42 2.24 27.31
N TRP A 44 -6.21 3.31 26.56
CA TRP A 44 -5.24 3.26 25.45
C TRP A 44 -3.80 3.28 25.93
N ARG A 45 -3.51 3.89 27.09
CA ARG A 45 -2.19 3.77 27.74
C ARG A 45 -1.89 2.35 28.22
N SER A 46 -2.89 1.54 28.59
CA SER A 46 -2.65 0.13 28.94
C SER A 46 -2.28 -0.72 27.72
N VAL A 47 -2.57 -0.24 26.51
CA VAL A 47 -2.20 -0.91 25.24
C VAL A 47 -0.87 -0.39 24.71
N PHE A 48 -0.69 0.92 24.65
CA PHE A 48 0.46 1.57 24.01
C PHE A 48 1.55 2.02 24.98
N GLY A 49 1.35 1.89 26.29
CA GLY A 49 2.31 2.34 27.29
C GLY A 49 2.62 3.83 27.17
N SER A 50 3.91 4.16 27.23
CA SER A 50 4.40 5.54 27.02
C SER A 50 4.23 6.04 25.59
N ASP A 51 4.16 5.14 24.60
CA ASP A 51 4.04 5.54 23.19
C ASP A 51 2.71 6.22 22.89
N TYR A 52 1.71 6.05 23.75
CA TYR A 52 0.45 6.79 23.69
C TYR A 52 0.65 8.31 23.55
N PHE A 53 1.69 8.88 24.16
CA PHE A 53 1.96 10.32 24.05
C PHE A 53 2.36 10.75 22.63
N HIS A 54 3.06 9.87 21.91
CA HIS A 54 3.46 10.11 20.53
C HIS A 54 2.34 9.80 19.54
N MET A 55 1.30 9.05 19.93
CA MET A 55 0.20 8.60 19.05
C MET A 55 -0.51 9.70 18.25
N HIS A 56 -0.45 10.96 18.67
CA HIS A 56 -1.01 12.05 17.86
C HIS A 56 -0.29 12.18 16.51
N HIS A 57 1.02 11.88 16.42
CA HIS A 57 1.73 11.80 15.14
C HIS A 57 1.26 10.60 14.31
N TYR A 58 1.11 9.42 14.89
CA TYR A 58 0.56 8.26 14.17
C TYR A 58 -0.83 8.55 13.58
N CYS A 59 -1.72 9.09 14.40
CA CYS A 59 -3.08 9.46 14.01
C CYS A 59 -3.11 10.60 12.98
N GLN A 60 -2.24 11.61 13.13
CA GLN A 60 -2.08 12.67 12.15
C GLN A 60 -1.55 12.13 10.82
N GLY A 61 -0.59 11.20 10.82
CA GLY A 61 -0.08 10.56 9.61
C GLY A 61 -1.18 9.83 8.84
N MET A 62 -2.04 9.08 9.53
CA MET A 62 -3.20 8.43 8.90
C MET A 62 -4.23 9.43 8.37
N LEU A 63 -4.49 10.52 9.10
CA LEU A 63 -5.41 11.57 8.66
C LEU A 63 -4.91 12.25 7.37
N LEU A 64 -3.62 12.59 7.33
CA LEU A 64 -3.00 13.24 6.17
C LEU A 64 -2.97 12.30 4.96
N LEU A 65 -2.65 11.02 5.16
CA LEU A 65 -2.78 10.00 4.10
C LEU A 65 -4.21 9.95 3.54
N LEU A 66 -5.22 9.94 4.42
CA LEU A 66 -6.63 9.96 4.04
C LEU A 66 -7.00 11.24 3.28
N ARG A 67 -6.48 12.41 3.67
CA ARG A 67 -6.70 13.69 2.98
C ARG A 67 -6.05 13.69 1.60
N GLY A 68 -4.80 13.22 1.50
CA GLY A 68 -4.09 13.08 0.24
C GLY A 68 -4.83 12.15 -0.73
N ASP A 69 -5.35 11.01 -0.26
CA ASP A 69 -6.12 10.07 -1.10
C ASP A 69 -7.45 10.67 -1.63
N ARG A 70 -7.94 11.77 -1.05
CA ARG A 70 -9.14 12.49 -1.52
C ARG A 70 -8.84 13.60 -2.52
N GLN A 71 -7.58 13.94 -2.70
CA GLN A 71 -7.16 14.91 -3.70
C GLN A 71 -7.01 14.23 -5.06
N PRO A 72 -7.08 15.00 -6.17
CA PRO A 72 -6.72 14.47 -7.49
C PRO A 72 -5.31 13.87 -7.46
N LEU A 73 -5.16 12.70 -8.09
CA LEU A 73 -3.88 11.99 -8.11
C LEU A 73 -2.79 12.87 -8.74
N GLY A 74 -1.65 12.99 -8.05
CA GLY A 74 -0.52 13.79 -8.50
C GLY A 74 -0.66 15.30 -8.30
N SER A 75 -1.74 15.79 -7.66
CA SER A 75 -1.87 17.21 -7.35
C SER A 75 -0.83 17.65 -6.31
N ARG A 76 -0.48 18.94 -6.32
CA ARG A 76 0.44 19.53 -5.34
C ARG A 76 -0.09 19.39 -3.92
N GLU A 77 -1.40 19.52 -3.75
CA GLU A 77 -2.10 19.33 -2.48
C GLU A 77 -1.95 17.89 -1.99
N ALA A 78 -2.17 16.90 -2.87
CA ALA A 78 -1.98 15.49 -2.54
C ALA A 78 -0.53 15.24 -2.06
N THR A 79 0.45 15.71 -2.83
CA THR A 79 1.88 15.58 -2.49
C THR A 79 2.21 16.19 -1.13
N GLY A 80 1.71 17.41 -0.85
CA GLY A 80 1.94 18.06 0.45
C GLY A 80 1.34 17.29 1.63
N GLU A 81 0.15 16.71 1.47
CA GLU A 81 -0.47 15.85 2.48
C GLU A 81 0.35 14.57 2.70
N TYR A 82 0.82 13.93 1.64
CA TYR A 82 1.65 12.72 1.73
C TYR A 82 3.02 12.99 2.37
N GLU A 83 3.69 14.08 2.02
CA GLU A 83 4.95 14.48 2.67
C GLU A 83 4.76 14.74 4.17
N ALA A 84 3.68 15.45 4.53
CA ALA A 84 3.34 15.67 5.92
C ALA A 84 3.00 14.35 6.65
N ALA A 85 2.31 13.41 5.99
CA ALA A 85 2.03 12.10 6.55
C ALA A 85 3.32 11.31 6.82
N LEU A 86 4.25 11.34 5.86
CA LEU A 86 5.55 10.67 5.97
C LEU A 86 6.34 11.21 7.17
N ASN A 87 6.44 12.53 7.32
CA ASN A 87 7.12 13.16 8.46
C ASN A 87 6.55 12.71 9.81
N ASN A 88 5.23 12.52 9.89
CA ASN A 88 4.58 12.04 11.12
C ASN A 88 4.88 10.56 11.41
N PHE A 89 4.92 9.71 10.38
CA PHE A 89 5.32 8.31 10.55
C PHE A 89 6.80 8.18 10.89
N GLU A 90 7.67 9.01 10.33
CA GLU A 90 9.10 9.07 10.67
C GLU A 90 9.35 9.57 12.09
N TYR A 91 8.55 10.53 12.57
CA TYR A 91 8.58 10.92 13.97
C TYR A 91 8.29 9.72 14.87
N MET A 92 7.21 8.98 14.59
CA MET A 92 6.85 7.79 15.36
C MET A 92 7.93 6.72 15.29
N GLU A 93 8.48 6.43 14.11
CA GLU A 93 9.61 5.50 13.93
C GLU A 93 10.82 5.89 14.80
N SER A 94 11.12 7.19 14.92
CA SER A 94 12.26 7.67 15.71
C SER A 94 12.02 7.76 17.23
N ARG A 95 10.76 7.79 17.67
CA ARG A 95 10.39 8.09 19.07
C ARG A 95 9.70 6.94 19.79
N ALA A 96 9.00 6.09 19.06
CA ALA A 96 8.31 4.96 19.66
C ALA A 96 9.32 4.00 20.29
N SER A 97 8.91 3.38 21.39
CA SER A 97 9.66 2.29 21.98
C SER A 97 9.77 1.10 21.01
N SER A 98 10.80 0.28 21.17
CA SER A 98 10.98 -0.95 20.36
C SER A 98 9.84 -1.96 20.51
N GLY A 99 9.04 -1.86 21.57
CA GLY A 99 7.87 -2.70 21.82
C GLY A 99 6.56 -2.13 21.29
N PHE A 100 6.58 -1.02 20.54
CA PHE A 100 5.35 -0.37 20.10
C PHE A 100 4.56 -1.26 19.12
N VAL A 101 3.39 -1.70 19.58
CA VAL A 101 2.58 -2.75 18.93
C VAL A 101 2.09 -2.42 17.52
N LEU A 102 2.06 -1.14 17.13
CA LEU A 102 1.63 -0.71 15.80
C LEU A 102 2.80 -0.50 14.83
N MET A 103 4.05 -0.86 15.18
CA MET A 103 5.18 -0.70 14.25
C MET A 103 4.99 -1.40 12.90
N PRO A 104 4.55 -2.66 12.81
CA PRO A 104 4.28 -3.28 11.51
C PRO A 104 3.21 -2.52 10.71
N GLU A 105 2.15 -2.03 11.36
CA GLU A 105 1.13 -1.23 10.68
C GLU A 105 1.68 0.13 10.24
N LEU A 106 2.48 0.81 11.08
CA LEU A 106 3.12 2.06 10.73
C LEU A 106 3.95 1.93 9.46
N TYR A 107 4.79 0.90 9.36
CA TYR A 107 5.59 0.66 8.16
C TYR A 107 4.72 0.35 6.94
N LEU A 108 3.60 -0.37 7.11
CA LEU A 108 2.61 -0.56 6.04
C LEU A 108 1.98 0.77 5.58
N LYS A 109 1.59 1.66 6.50
CA LYS A 109 1.03 2.99 6.14
C LYS A 109 2.09 3.89 5.52
N LYS A 110 3.31 3.89 6.07
CA LYS A 110 4.47 4.60 5.53
C LYS A 110 4.77 4.13 4.10
N ALA A 111 4.76 2.83 3.83
CA ALA A 111 4.92 2.28 2.48
C ALA A 111 3.84 2.79 1.52
N ARG A 112 2.57 2.86 1.95
CA ARG A 112 1.49 3.41 1.12
C ARG A 112 1.71 4.89 0.79
N VAL A 113 2.16 5.69 1.76
CA VAL A 113 2.55 7.09 1.52
C VAL A 113 3.72 7.18 0.53
N LEU A 114 4.75 6.36 0.72
CA LEU A 114 5.92 6.33 -0.18
C LEU A 114 5.53 5.93 -1.62
N GLN A 115 4.58 5.00 -1.79
CA GLN A 115 4.05 4.63 -3.09
C GLN A 115 3.32 5.79 -3.76
N ARG A 116 2.52 6.56 -2.99
CA ARG A 116 1.87 7.78 -3.50
C ARG A 116 2.86 8.88 -3.90
N LEU A 117 4.05 8.88 -3.31
CA LEU A 117 5.16 9.78 -3.63
C LEU A 117 6.11 9.24 -4.71
N GLY A 118 5.88 8.04 -5.26
CA GLY A 118 6.76 7.42 -6.26
C GLY A 118 8.14 7.01 -5.72
N ARG A 119 8.26 6.74 -4.42
CA ARG A 119 9.53 6.40 -3.73
C ARG A 119 9.72 4.88 -3.62
N ASP A 120 9.78 4.20 -4.77
CA ASP A 120 9.69 2.75 -4.91
C ASP A 120 10.70 1.93 -4.11
N TYR A 121 11.96 2.38 -4.03
CA TYR A 121 12.98 1.71 -3.23
C TYR A 121 12.60 1.67 -1.75
N GLU A 122 12.01 2.76 -1.26
CA GLU A 122 11.64 2.90 0.14
C GLU A 122 10.34 2.17 0.47
N VAL A 123 9.44 2.02 -0.50
CA VAL A 123 8.24 1.15 -0.36
C VAL A 123 8.67 -0.28 -0.02
N GLN A 124 9.57 -0.85 -0.81
CA GLN A 124 10.07 -2.21 -0.57
C GLN A 124 10.74 -2.35 0.79
N ARG A 125 11.60 -1.39 1.17
CA ARG A 125 12.26 -1.39 2.47
C ARG A 125 11.26 -1.33 3.62
N ALA A 126 10.27 -0.45 3.55
CA ALA A 126 9.26 -0.31 4.59
C ALA A 126 8.42 -1.60 4.75
N LEU A 127 7.98 -2.20 3.64
CA LEU A 127 7.20 -3.44 3.68
C LEU A 127 8.00 -4.64 4.18
N ARG A 128 9.26 -4.79 3.75
CA ARG A 128 10.19 -5.81 4.27
C ARG A 128 10.39 -5.63 5.76
N HIS A 129 10.56 -4.40 6.23
CA HIS A 129 10.74 -4.14 7.65
C HIS A 129 9.49 -4.43 8.48
N ALA A 130 8.29 -4.14 7.95
CA ALA A 130 7.03 -4.57 8.59
C ALA A 130 6.96 -6.10 8.77
N ILE A 131 7.42 -6.86 7.77
CA ILE A 131 7.52 -8.33 7.82
C ILE A 131 8.56 -8.77 8.85
N GLU A 132 9.74 -8.16 8.88
CA GLU A 132 10.81 -8.47 9.85
C GLU A 132 10.35 -8.27 11.29
N LEU A 133 9.65 -7.16 11.56
CA LEU A 133 9.10 -6.84 12.88
C LEU A 133 8.02 -7.84 13.31
N LYS A 134 7.21 -8.32 12.37
CA LYS A 134 6.14 -9.27 12.64
C LYS A 134 5.92 -10.21 11.45
N ARG A 135 6.50 -11.41 11.54
CA ARG A 135 6.54 -12.39 10.44
C ARG A 135 5.16 -12.92 10.02
N ASP A 136 4.19 -12.93 10.92
CA ASP A 136 2.79 -13.30 10.68
C ASP A 136 1.92 -12.10 10.28
N TYR A 137 2.50 -10.92 10.01
CA TYR A 137 1.76 -9.74 9.58
C TYR A 137 1.40 -9.81 8.09
N VAL A 138 0.37 -10.61 7.80
CA VAL A 138 -0.19 -10.87 6.46
C VAL A 138 -0.37 -9.61 5.58
N PRO A 139 -0.85 -8.45 6.09
CA PRO A 139 -1.03 -7.26 5.26
C PRO A 139 0.24 -6.77 4.54
N ALA A 140 1.43 -6.94 5.13
CA ALA A 140 2.67 -6.50 4.51
C ALA A 140 3.09 -7.37 3.31
N TYR A 141 2.88 -8.69 3.37
CA TYR A 141 3.10 -9.57 2.23
C TYR A 141 2.13 -9.25 1.08
N ALA A 142 0.85 -9.02 1.41
CA ALA A 142 -0.14 -8.65 0.42
C ALA A 142 0.22 -7.32 -0.28
N ALA A 143 0.62 -6.31 0.48
CA ALA A 143 1.01 -5.01 -0.08
C ALA A 143 2.31 -5.08 -0.90
N LEU A 144 3.29 -5.90 -0.50
CA LEU A 144 4.53 -6.06 -1.25
C LEU A 144 4.31 -6.84 -2.56
N SER A 145 3.42 -7.83 -2.54
CA SER A 145 2.95 -8.49 -3.75
C SER A 145 2.26 -7.52 -4.70
N ASP A 146 1.32 -6.71 -4.20
CA ASP A 146 0.63 -5.68 -5.01
C ASP A 146 1.62 -4.70 -5.63
N PHE A 147 2.57 -4.22 -4.82
CA PHE A 147 3.64 -3.35 -5.31
C PHE A 147 4.43 -3.99 -6.46
N HIS A 148 4.77 -5.28 -6.38
CA HIS A 148 5.46 -5.96 -7.47
C HIS A 148 4.59 -6.12 -8.72
N LEU A 149 3.30 -6.42 -8.56
CA LEU A 149 2.36 -6.51 -9.69
C LEU A 149 2.18 -5.17 -10.41
N ASP A 150 2.03 -4.08 -9.66
CA ASP A 150 1.93 -2.71 -10.19
C ASP A 150 3.16 -2.32 -11.03
N HIS A 151 4.30 -3.00 -10.80
CA HIS A 151 5.56 -2.80 -11.54
C HIS A 151 5.82 -3.87 -12.61
N GLY A 152 4.81 -4.68 -12.96
CA GLY A 152 4.94 -5.72 -13.97
C GLY A 152 5.91 -6.84 -13.57
N LYS A 153 6.07 -7.11 -12.28
CA LYS A 153 6.97 -8.13 -11.72
C LYS A 153 6.16 -9.29 -11.09
N PRO A 154 5.51 -10.16 -11.89
CA PRO A 154 4.67 -11.23 -11.36
C PRO A 154 5.44 -12.29 -10.58
N GLU A 155 6.65 -12.68 -10.99
CA GLU A 155 7.41 -13.70 -10.25
C GLU A 155 7.86 -13.22 -8.85
N PRO A 156 8.41 -12.00 -8.67
CA PRO A 156 8.63 -11.46 -7.32
C PRO A 156 7.36 -11.35 -6.47
N ALA A 157 6.22 -10.97 -7.07
CA ALA A 157 4.93 -10.94 -6.36
C ALA A 157 4.55 -12.34 -5.83
N ARG A 158 4.65 -13.36 -6.69
CA ARG A 158 4.38 -14.76 -6.35
C ARG A 158 5.27 -15.24 -5.21
N GLN A 159 6.57 -14.95 -5.29
CA GLN A 159 7.52 -15.35 -4.26
C GLN A 159 7.15 -14.77 -2.90
N VAL A 160 6.79 -13.48 -2.84
CA VAL A 160 6.36 -12.82 -1.59
C VAL A 160 5.08 -13.45 -1.02
N LEU A 161 4.12 -13.81 -1.86
CA LEU A 161 2.91 -14.52 -1.42
C LEU A 161 3.23 -15.90 -0.84
N GLN A 162 4.13 -16.65 -1.49
CA GLN A 162 4.59 -17.95 -1.03
C GLN A 162 5.37 -17.85 0.30
N GLU A 163 6.23 -16.82 0.45
CA GLU A 163 6.92 -16.51 1.71
C GLU A 163 5.91 -16.28 2.85
N GLY A 164 4.85 -15.51 2.59
CA GLY A 164 3.79 -15.26 3.57
C GLY A 164 3.00 -16.52 3.93
N LEU A 165 2.63 -17.33 2.93
CA LEU A 165 1.91 -18.60 3.13
C LEU A 165 2.76 -19.68 3.83
N ALA A 166 4.09 -19.63 3.69
CA ALA A 166 4.96 -20.51 4.46
C ALA A 166 4.93 -20.21 5.97
N VAL A 167 4.62 -18.96 6.36
CA VAL A 167 4.48 -18.55 7.76
C VAL A 167 3.03 -18.67 8.25
N VAL A 168 2.06 -18.29 7.41
CA VAL A 168 0.62 -18.30 7.73
C VAL A 168 -0.14 -19.06 6.63
N PRO A 169 -0.15 -20.41 6.68
CA PRO A 169 -0.68 -21.24 5.59
C PRO A 169 -2.16 -21.04 5.28
N ASP A 170 -2.94 -20.61 6.28
CA ASP A 170 -4.39 -20.39 6.21
C ASP A 170 -4.76 -18.92 5.89
N ALA A 171 -3.79 -18.08 5.53
CA ALA A 171 -4.02 -16.70 5.14
C ALA A 171 -4.82 -16.61 3.81
N VAL A 172 -6.16 -16.62 3.92
CA VAL A 172 -7.11 -16.60 2.79
C VAL A 172 -6.80 -15.50 1.78
N ILE A 173 -6.40 -14.31 2.25
CA ILE A 173 -6.06 -13.19 1.37
C ILE A 173 -4.84 -13.48 0.49
N LEU A 174 -3.82 -14.17 0.99
CA LEU A 174 -2.62 -14.52 0.22
C LEU A 174 -2.92 -15.68 -0.74
N GLN A 175 -3.68 -16.68 -0.29
CA GLN A 175 -4.13 -17.79 -1.14
C GLN A 175 -4.96 -17.27 -2.33
N ARG A 176 -5.89 -16.34 -2.09
CA ARG A 176 -6.72 -15.74 -3.13
C ARG A 176 -5.86 -15.04 -4.19
N ARG A 177 -4.92 -14.18 -3.76
CA ARG A 177 -4.03 -13.45 -4.67
C ARG A 177 -3.16 -14.39 -5.49
N LEU A 178 -2.62 -15.44 -4.88
CA LEU A 178 -1.81 -16.43 -5.57
C LEU A 178 -2.64 -17.19 -6.63
N GLY A 179 -3.88 -17.56 -6.28
CA GLY A 179 -4.80 -18.21 -7.22
C GLY A 179 -5.23 -17.31 -8.37
N GLU A 180 -5.46 -16.01 -8.13
CA GLU A 180 -5.73 -15.02 -9.19
C GLU A 180 -4.54 -14.92 -10.17
N MET A 181 -3.31 -14.93 -9.66
CA MET A 181 -2.11 -14.90 -10.50
C MET A 181 -1.94 -16.15 -11.35
N SER A 182 -2.21 -17.34 -10.82
CA SER A 182 -2.15 -18.59 -11.60
C SER A 182 -3.15 -18.58 -12.76
N ARG A 183 -4.40 -18.17 -12.52
CA ARG A 183 -5.43 -18.11 -13.57
C ARG A 183 -5.07 -17.14 -14.69
N LEU A 184 -4.47 -16.00 -14.36
CA LEU A 184 -4.02 -15.03 -15.37
C LEU A 184 -2.89 -15.61 -16.24
N GLN A 185 -1.96 -16.38 -15.66
CA GLN A 185 -0.90 -17.04 -16.44
C GLN A 185 -1.46 -18.11 -17.39
N ASP A 186 -2.39 -18.94 -16.91
CA ASP A 186 -3.02 -19.97 -17.74
C ASP A 186 -3.74 -19.34 -18.94
N GLN A 187 -4.51 -18.27 -18.72
CA GLN A 187 -5.20 -17.55 -19.80
C GLN A 187 -4.25 -16.94 -20.83
N THR A 188 -3.14 -16.34 -20.39
CA THR A 188 -2.13 -15.80 -21.33
C THR A 188 -1.44 -16.89 -22.14
N SER A 189 -1.22 -18.06 -21.55
CA SER A 189 -0.60 -19.19 -22.25
C SER A 189 -1.53 -19.82 -23.29
N GLU A 190 -2.85 -19.82 -23.04
CA GLU A 190 -3.85 -20.31 -23.97
C GLU A 190 -4.04 -19.34 -25.15
N SER A 191 -4.04 -18.02 -24.90
CA SER A 191 -4.12 -17.02 -25.97
C SER A 191 -2.90 -17.04 -26.90
N ASP A 192 -1.69 -17.19 -26.34
CA ASP A 192 -0.44 -17.22 -27.12
C ASP A 192 -0.34 -18.51 -27.97
N GLN A 193 -0.94 -19.62 -27.51
CA GLN A 193 -1.03 -20.84 -28.30
C GLN A 193 -2.08 -20.78 -29.41
N THR A 194 -3.17 -20.02 -29.23
CA THR A 194 -4.19 -19.83 -30.29
C THR A 194 -3.76 -18.88 -31.40
N GLU A 195 -2.86 -17.91 -31.13
CA GLU A 195 -2.24 -17.06 -32.15
C GLU A 195 -1.04 -17.73 -32.86
N GLY A 196 -0.44 -18.75 -32.24
CA GLY A 196 0.69 -19.51 -32.80
C GLY A 196 0.32 -20.68 -33.74
N THR A 197 -0.96 -21.05 -33.85
CA THR A 197 -1.44 -22.07 -34.79
C THR A 197 -1.99 -21.44 -36.08
N ASP A 198 -1.09 -20.96 -36.93
CA ASP A 198 -1.38 -20.72 -38.35
C ASP A 198 -1.14 -22.05 -39.10
N PRO A 199 -2.17 -22.80 -39.55
CA PRO A 199 -1.94 -23.95 -40.38
C PRO A 199 -1.59 -23.45 -41.79
N ALA A 200 -0.31 -23.54 -42.14
CA ALA A 200 0.20 -23.29 -43.48
C ALA A 200 -0.60 -24.04 -44.56
N VAL A 201 -0.64 -23.51 -45.79
CA VAL A 201 -0.04 -24.18 -46.98
C VAL A 201 -0.13 -23.32 -48.25
N SER A 202 1.06 -23.16 -48.83
CA SER A 202 1.41 -22.78 -50.20
C SER A 202 0.41 -23.26 -51.27
N ALA A 203 -0.20 -22.31 -51.98
CA ALA A 203 -0.71 -22.53 -53.33
C ALA A 203 0.36 -22.07 -54.34
N PRO A 204 0.72 -22.88 -55.36
CA PRO A 204 1.59 -22.40 -56.42
C PRO A 204 0.86 -21.34 -57.26
N PRO A 205 1.58 -20.36 -57.85
CA PRO A 205 0.95 -19.32 -58.66
C PRO A 205 0.34 -19.92 -59.94
N PRO A 206 -0.79 -19.37 -60.43
CA PRO A 206 -1.43 -19.87 -61.64
C PRO A 206 -0.56 -19.59 -62.87
N THR A 207 -0.40 -20.60 -63.72
CA THR A 207 0.25 -20.50 -65.02
C THR A 207 -0.68 -19.75 -65.98
N ILE A 208 -0.25 -18.61 -66.51
CA ILE A 208 -0.98 -17.83 -67.52
C ILE A 208 -0.77 -18.50 -68.89
N PRO A 209 -1.82 -18.93 -69.61
CA PRO A 209 -1.69 -19.41 -70.98
C PRO A 209 -1.44 -18.24 -71.93
N GLY A 210 -0.53 -18.47 -72.88
CA GLY A 210 -0.07 -17.49 -73.86
C GLY A 210 -1.19 -16.79 -74.64
N MET A 211 -0.96 -15.51 -74.92
CA MET A 211 -1.56 -14.84 -76.07
C MET A 211 -0.53 -14.92 -77.20
N ASP A 212 -0.96 -15.62 -78.24
CA ASP A 212 -0.27 -15.75 -79.51
C ASP A 212 0.13 -14.39 -80.07
N ALA A 213 1.41 -14.28 -80.40
CA ALA A 213 1.88 -13.36 -81.41
C ALA A 213 1.49 -13.90 -82.78
N THR A 214 0.88 -13.08 -83.61
CA THR A 214 0.89 -13.24 -85.07
C THR A 214 0.86 -11.84 -85.72
N PRO A 215 1.35 -11.74 -86.97
CA PRO A 215 2.47 -10.85 -87.34
C PRO A 215 2.10 -9.42 -87.70
#